data_AF-A0A1Y4F879-F1
#
_entry.id   AF-A0A1Y4F879-F1
#
_cell.length_a   1.000
_cell.length_b   1.000
_cell.length_c   1.000
_cell.angle_alpha   90.00
_cell.angle_beta   90.00
_cell.angle_gamma   90.00
#
_symmetry.space_group_name_H-M   'P 1'
#
loop_
_entity.id
_entity.type
_entity.pdbx_description
1 polymer ?
#
loop_
_entity_poly.entity_id
_entity_poly.type
_entity_poly.pdbx_seq_one_letter_code
_entity_poly.pdbx_strand_id
1 'polypeptide(L)' 'MDNIELKQYYELFTDAWKLFRAHSNPDESDQFWENYVEDVRRLEKKHHESVLFQELVLAVTRELQKRGNKGRREK' A
#
# COMPACT_ATOMS: atom_id res chain seq x y z
N MET A 1 -6.94 20.99 11.62
CA MET A 1 -6.56 20.88 10.21
C MET A 1 -7.18 22.01 9.44
N ASP A 2 -6.37 22.74 8.70
CA ASP A 2 -6.87 23.61 7.65
C ASP A 2 -7.28 22.78 6.41
N ASN A 3 -7.84 23.45 5.40
CA ASN A 3 -8.29 22.78 4.18
C ASN A 3 -7.14 22.13 3.36
N ILE A 4 -5.92 22.64 3.46
CA ILE A 4 -4.76 22.11 2.72
C ILE A 4 -4.31 20.81 3.40
N GLU A 5 -4.15 20.85 4.72
CA GLU A 5 -3.78 19.70 5.54
C GLU A 5 -4.83 18.58 5.44
N LEU A 6 -6.12 18.94 5.50
CA LEU A 6 -7.22 17.98 5.32
C LEU A 6 -7.16 17.30 3.95
N LYS A 7 -6.89 18.06 2.89
CA LYS A 7 -6.74 17.51 1.53
C LYS A 7 -5.54 16.57 1.43
N GLN A 8 -4.41 16.93 2.03
CA GLN A 8 -3.20 16.08 2.04
C GLN A 8 -3.48 14.74 2.74
N TYR A 9 -4.10 14.75 3.93
CA TYR A 9 -4.48 13.52 4.61
C TYR A 9 -5.49 12.70 3.82
N TYR A 10 -6.51 13.33 3.24
CA TYR A 10 -7.47 12.65 2.38
C TYR A 10 -6.80 11.94 1.19
N GLU A 11 -5.88 12.62 0.51
CA GLU A 11 -5.12 12.04 -0.61
C GLU A 11 -4.23 10.88 -0.15
N LEU A 12 -3.57 11.03 1.00
CA LEU A 12 -2.72 10.01 1.62
C LEU A 12 -3.51 8.73 1.92
N PHE A 13 -4.65 8.82 2.62
CA PHE A 13 -5.50 7.66 2.90
C PHE A 13 -6.08 7.06 1.61
N THR A 14 -6.48 7.90 0.66
CA THR A 14 -7.02 7.45 -0.63
C THR A 14 -5.97 6.66 -1.43
N ASP A 15 -4.72 7.10 -1.43
CA ASP A 15 -3.66 6.41 -2.17
C ASP A 15 -3.27 5.09 -1.50
N ALA A 16 -3.22 5.04 -0.16
CA ALA A 16 -3.01 3.78 0.56
C ALA A 16 -4.13 2.76 0.26
N TRP A 17 -5.39 3.22 0.22
CA TRP A 17 -6.51 2.38 -0.20
C TRP A 17 -6.38 1.88 -1.65
N LYS A 18 -6.01 2.77 -2.58
CA LYS A 18 -5.81 2.40 -3.98
C LYS A 18 -4.69 1.39 -4.15
N LEU A 19 -3.58 1.56 -3.41
CA LEU A 19 -2.47 0.61 -3.39
C LEU A 19 -2.95 -0.78 -2.94
N PHE A 20 -3.64 -0.86 -1.81
CA PHE A 20 -4.21 -2.13 -1.34
C PHE A 20 -5.16 -2.75 -2.38
N ARG A 21 -6.07 -1.96 -2.94
CA ARG A 21 -7.05 -2.45 -3.92
C ARG A 21 -6.37 -3.02 -5.17
N ALA A 22 -5.37 -2.32 -5.71
CA ALA A 22 -4.64 -2.72 -6.90
C ALA A 22 -3.91 -4.06 -6.72
N HIS A 23 -3.39 -4.30 -5.51
CA HIS A 23 -2.58 -5.47 -5.18
C HIS A 23 -3.33 -6.52 -4.33
N SER A 24 -4.66 -6.43 -4.24
CA SER A 24 -5.50 -7.20 -3.31
C SER A 24 -5.55 -8.71 -3.53
N ASN A 25 -5.02 -9.19 -4.67
CA ASN A 25 -4.89 -10.59 -5.04
C ASN A 25 -3.44 -10.93 -5.36
N PRO A 26 -2.57 -11.07 -4.34
CA PRO A 26 -1.17 -11.42 -4.54
C PRO A 26 -1.02 -12.83 -5.12
N ASP A 27 -0.19 -12.97 -6.17
CA ASP A 27 0.14 -14.26 -6.78
C ASP A 27 1.44 -14.90 -6.24
N GLU A 28 2.02 -14.26 -5.22
CA GLU A 28 3.29 -14.63 -4.55
C GLU A 28 4.54 -14.60 -5.42
N SER A 29 4.44 -14.20 -6.69
CA SER A 29 5.60 -14.09 -7.56
C SER A 29 6.52 -12.94 -7.15
N ASP A 30 7.82 -13.09 -7.39
CA ASP A 30 8.78 -12.00 -7.21
C ASP A 30 8.37 -10.79 -8.06
N GLN A 31 7.87 -11.02 -9.29
CA GLN A 31 7.39 -9.97 -10.18
C GLN A 31 6.24 -9.14 -9.58
N PHE A 32 5.31 -9.79 -8.88
CA PHE A 32 4.25 -9.08 -8.16
C PHE A 32 4.83 -8.16 -7.09
N TRP A 33 5.77 -8.67 -6.28
CA TRP A 33 6.38 -7.88 -5.20
C TRP A 33 7.27 -6.76 -5.73
N GLU A 34 7.96 -6.95 -6.84
CA GLU A 34 8.71 -5.90 -7.54
C GLU A 34 7.76 -4.77 -7.97
N ASN A 35 6.67 -5.11 -8.67
CA ASN A 35 5.67 -4.13 -9.10
C ASN A 35 5.05 -3.38 -7.91
N TYR A 36 4.76 -4.09 -6.81
CA TYR A 36 4.26 -3.49 -5.57
C TYR A 36 5.26 -2.49 -4.97
N VAL A 37 6.54 -2.86 -4.90
CA VAL A 37 7.61 -1.98 -4.37
C VAL A 37 7.79 -0.74 -5.23
N GLU A 38 7.68 -0.85 -6.55
CA GLU A 38 7.72 0.31 -7.44
C GLU A 38 6.57 1.29 -7.20
N ASP A 39 5.35 0.77 -7.01
CA ASP A 39 4.18 1.58 -6.68
C ASP A 39 4.32 2.27 -5.32
N VAL A 40 4.82 1.56 -4.30
CA VAL A 40 5.13 2.12 -2.98
C VAL A 40 6.13 3.27 -3.11
N ARG A 41 7.27 3.06 -3.78
CA ARG A 41 8.30 4.09 -3.97
C ARG A 41 7.77 5.33 -4.66
N ARG A 42 6.88 5.17 -5.64
CA ARG A 42 6.22 6.29 -6.33
C ARG A 42 5.33 7.09 -5.38
N LEU A 43 4.57 6.42 -4.51
CA LEU A 43 3.67 7.07 -3.56
C LEU A 43 4.43 7.69 -2.37
N GLU A 44 5.51 7.08 -1.89
CA GLU A 44 6.37 7.67 -0.85
C GLU A 44 6.94 9.02 -1.30
N LYS A 45 7.38 9.10 -2.57
CA LYS A 45 7.83 10.36 -3.17
C LYS A 45 6.70 11.39 -3.27
N LYS A 46 5.48 10.96 -3.63
CA LYS A 46 4.29 11.84 -3.69
C LYS A 46 3.97 12.44 -2.32
N HIS A 47 4.07 11.64 -1.26
CA HIS A 47 3.71 12.03 0.11
C HIS A 47 4.90 12.52 0.93
N HIS A 48 6.00 12.93 0.28
CA HIS A 48 7.19 13.52 0.92
C HIS A 48 7.73 12.70 2.09
N GLU A 49 7.77 11.37 1.95
CA GLU A 49 8.26 10.46 3.00
C GLU A 49 7.50 10.59 4.34
N SER A 50 6.21 10.94 4.26
CA SER A 50 5.33 11.04 5.42
C SER A 50 5.33 9.76 6.26
N VAL A 51 5.62 9.91 7.56
CA VAL A 51 5.60 8.82 8.54
C VAL A 51 4.25 8.10 8.55
N LEU A 52 3.14 8.85 8.47
CA LEU A 52 1.81 8.24 8.41
C LEU A 52 1.63 7.38 7.15
N PHE A 53 2.14 7.84 6.01
CA PHE A 53 2.05 7.06 4.78
C PHE A 53 2.86 5.75 4.88
N GLN A 54 4.06 5.81 5.46
CA GLN A 54 4.88 4.61 5.71
C GLN A 54 4.17 3.60 6.60
N GLU A 55 3.53 4.04 7.69
CA GLU A 55 2.76 3.16 8.57
C GLU A 55 1.55 2.52 7.87
N LEU A 56 0.86 3.27 7.00
CA LEU A 56 -0.22 2.70 6.19
C LEU A 56 0.29 1.68 5.17
N VAL A 57 1.41 1.95 4.50
CA VAL A 57 2.05 0.99 3.59
C VAL A 57 2.47 -0.28 4.33
N LEU A 58 3.00 -0.17 5.55
CA LEU A 58 3.32 -1.33 6.38
C LEU A 58 2.06 -2.15 6.71
N ALA A 59 0.95 -1.49 7.05
CA ALA A 59 -0.32 -2.17 7.30
C ALA A 59 -0.86 -2.88 6.04
N VAL A 60 -0.79 -2.22 4.87
CA VAL A 60 -1.17 -2.81 3.58
C VAL A 60 -0.29 -4.03 3.28
N THR A 61 1.02 -3.89 3.38
CA THR A 61 2.00 -4.97 3.12
C THR A 61 1.68 -6.22 3.95
N ARG A 62 1.43 -6.04 5.27
CA ARG A 62 1.10 -7.14 6.19
C ARG A 62 -0.19 -7.87 5.79
N GLU A 63 -1.22 -7.12 5.40
CA GLU A 63 -2.49 -7.72 4.97
C GLU A 63 -2.34 -8.48 3.64
N LEU A 64 -1.57 -7.95 2.69
CA LEU A 64 -1.28 -8.65 1.42
C LEU A 64 -0.49 -9.95 1.65
N GLN A 65 0.54 -9.91 2.50
CA GLN A 65 1.29 -11.12 2.89
C GLN A 65 0.40 -12.18 3.54
N LYS A 66 -0.53 -11.75 4.42
CA LYS A 66 -1.51 -12.66 5.02
C LYS A 66 -2.44 -13.28 3.99
N ARG A 67 -2.85 -12.53 2.97
CA ARG A 67 -3.72 -13.02 1.88
C ARG A 67 -3.04 -14.04 0.99
N GLY A 68 -1.80 -13.79 0.57
CA GLY A 68 -1.00 -14.78 -0.17
C GLY A 68 -0.88 -16.09 0.63
N ASN A 69 -0.41 -15.98 1.87
CA ASN A 69 -0.24 -17.14 2.75
C ASN A 69 -1.52 -17.94 3.01
N LYS A 70 -2.70 -17.29 3.03
CA LYS A 70 -3.99 -18.00 3.11
C LYS A 70 -4.29 -18.79 1.85
N GLY A 71 -4.09 -18.19 0.68
CA GLY A 71 -4.27 -18.86 -0.62
C GLY A 71 -3.39 -20.11 -0.79
N ARG A 72 -2.28 -20.19 -0.06
CA ARG A 72 -1.41 -21.38 0.00
C ARG A 72 -1.92 -22.51 0.89
N ARG A 73 -2.69 -22.21 1.96
CA ARG A 73 -3.21 -23.22 2.91
C ARG A 73 -4.50 -23.89 2.44
N GLU A 74 -5.19 -23.27 1.49
CA GLU A 74 -6.46 -23.74 0.94
C GLU A 74 -6.29 -24.49 -0.41
N LYS A 75 -5.05 -24.59 -0.93
CA LYS A 75 -4.66 -25.40 -2.09
C LYS A 75 -4.06 -26.73 -1.64
#